data_AF-A0A1V6JRU9-F1
#
_entry.id   AF-A0A1V6JRU9-F1
#
_cell.length_a   1.000
_cell.length_b   1.000
_cell.length_c   1.000
_cell.angle_alpha   90.00
_cell.angle_beta   90.00
_cell.angle_gamma   90.00
#
_symmetry.space_group_name_H-M   'P 1'
#
loop_
_entity.id
_entity.type
_entity.pdbx_description
1 polymer ?
#
loop_
_entity_poly.entity_id
_entity_poly.type
_entity_poly.pdbx_seq_one_letter_code
_entity_poly.pdbx_strand_id
1 'polypeptide(L)' 'MTTEEAMIQVTNELKTDPVYRIGWQSNIAMAFCDAAARYKKRSGKVYLSAVDIHKVANEAANDFITQLCK' A
#
# COMPACT_ATOMS: atom_id res chain seq x y z
N MET A 1 -12.66 -21.53 -1.68
CA MET A 1 -12.92 -20.15 -1.25
C MET A 1 -13.16 -19.30 -2.49
N THR A 2 -14.35 -18.73 -2.62
CA THR A 2 -14.68 -17.75 -3.66
C THR A 2 -14.03 -16.40 -3.36
N THR A 3 -13.97 -15.51 -4.35
CA THR A 3 -13.47 -14.13 -4.14
C THR A 3 -14.27 -13.41 -3.05
N GLU A 4 -15.58 -13.63 -3.00
CA GLU A 4 -16.47 -13.04 -2.00
C GLU A 4 -16.15 -13.56 -0.60
N GLU A 5 -15.99 -14.87 -0.43
CA GLU A 5 -15.62 -15.49 0.84
C GLU A 5 -14.27 -14.97 1.36
N ALA A 6 -13.28 -14.83 0.47
CA ALA A 6 -11.97 -14.26 0.80
C ALA A 6 -12.07 -12.81 1.28
N MET A 7 -12.86 -11.98 0.57
CA MET A 7 -13.07 -10.58 0.94
C MET A 7 -13.80 -10.44 2.28
N ILE A 8 -14.77 -11.32 2.55
CA ILE A 8 -15.47 -11.37 3.85
C ILE A 8 -14.48 -11.68 4.97
N GLN A 9 -13.63 -12.70 4.79
CA GLN A 9 -12.65 -13.08 5.80
C GLN A 9 -11.68 -11.92 6.10
N VAL A 10 -11.05 -11.34 5.08
CA VAL A 10 -10.11 -10.21 5.25
C VAL A 10 -10.80 -9.03 5.93
N THR A 11 -12.02 -8.70 5.52
CA THR A 11 -12.77 -7.58 6.11
C THR A 11 -13.13 -7.83 7.57
N ASN A 12 -13.45 -9.08 7.93
CA ASN A 12 -13.72 -9.45 9.31
C ASN A 12 -12.45 -9.33 10.15
N GLU A 13 -11.32 -9.88 9.70
CA GLU A 13 -10.02 -9.76 10.39
C GLU A 13 -9.63 -8.30 10.62
N LEU A 14 -9.77 -7.44 9.60
CA LEU A 14 -9.52 -6.00 9.71
C LEU A 14 -10.44 -5.27 10.71
N LYS A 15 -11.65 -5.80 10.96
CA LYS A 15 -12.61 -5.21 11.92
C LYS A 15 -12.39 -5.70 13.34
N THR A 16 -12.12 -6.99 13.50
CA THR A 16 -12.13 -7.66 14.82
C THR A 16 -10.76 -7.78 15.46
N ASP A 17 -9.68 -7.72 14.68
CA ASP A 17 -8.30 -7.73 15.18
C ASP A 17 -7.63 -6.37 14.95
N PRO A 18 -7.52 -5.52 15.99
CA PRO A 18 -6.87 -4.23 15.89
C PRO A 18 -5.40 -4.32 15.50
N VAL A 19 -4.69 -5.37 15.92
CA VAL A 19 -3.27 -5.56 15.60
C VAL A 19 -3.12 -5.89 14.12
N TYR A 20 -3.99 -6.76 13.60
CA TYR A 20 -4.06 -7.06 12.17
C TYR A 20 -4.31 -5.79 11.36
N ARG A 21 -5.31 -4.98 11.75
CA ARG A 21 -5.61 -3.71 11.09
C ARG A 21 -4.42 -2.73 11.10
N ILE A 22 -3.75 -2.58 12.25
CA ILE A 22 -2.59 -1.72 12.37
C ILE A 22 -1.47 -2.23 11.46
N GLY A 23 -1.21 -3.54 11.42
CA GLY A 23 -0.23 -4.14 10.54
C GLY A 23 -0.48 -3.81 9.06
N TRP A 24 -1.72 -3.97 8.58
CA TRP A 24 -2.09 -3.60 7.22
C TRP A 24 -1.90 -2.11 6.95
N GLN A 25 -2.39 -1.25 7.84
CA GLN A 25 -2.27 0.20 7.71
C GLN A 25 -0.79 0.64 7.65
N SER A 26 0.05 0.11 8.54
CA SER A 26 1.48 0.43 8.60
C SER A 26 2.20 -0.02 7.34
N ASN A 27 1.93 -1.23 6.83
CA ASN A 27 2.58 -1.74 5.62
C ASN A 27 2.17 -0.95 4.36
N ILE A 28 0.88 -0.61 4.21
CA ILE A 28 0.40 0.22 3.10
C ILE A 28 1.05 1.61 3.15
N ALA A 29 1.11 2.23 4.32
CA ALA A 29 1.74 3.54 4.50
C ALA A 29 3.25 3.47 4.16
N MET A 30 3.94 2.42 4.59
CA MET A 30 5.36 2.24 4.31
C MET A 30 5.63 2.06 2.81
N ALA A 31 4.81 1.25 2.12
CA ALA A 31 4.91 1.07 0.68
C ALA A 31 4.83 2.41 -0.07
N PHE A 32 3.94 3.31 0.35
CA PHE A 32 3.85 4.66 -0.21
C PHE A 32 5.10 5.50 0.08
N CYS A 33 5.57 5.52 1.33
CA CYS A 33 6.78 6.24 1.72
C CYS A 33 8.00 5.81 0.91
N ASP A 34 8.18 4.50 0.74
CA ASP A 34 9.29 3.92 -0.01
C ASP A 34 9.20 4.26 -1.50
N ALA A 35 8.01 4.13 -2.09
CA ALA A 35 7.77 4.53 -3.49
C ALA A 35 8.02 6.04 -3.69
N ALA A 36 7.57 6.88 -2.75
CA ALA A 36 7.79 8.32 -2.79
C ALA A 36 9.27 8.68 -2.71
N ALA A 37 10.02 8.03 -1.81
CA ALA A 37 11.46 8.23 -1.67
C ALA A 37 12.20 7.81 -2.94
N ARG A 38 11.87 6.65 -3.51
CA ARG A 38 12.40 6.20 -4.81
C ARG A 38 12.07 7.20 -5.92
N TYR A 39 10.83 7.72 -5.96
CA TYR A 39 10.39 8.70 -6.94
C TYR A 39 11.19 10.00 -6.85
N LYS A 40 11.34 10.56 -5.66
CA LYS A 40 12.13 11.78 -5.47
C LYS A 40 13.58 11.58 -5.89
N LYS A 41 14.19 10.46 -5.50
CA LYS A 41 15.58 10.13 -5.87
C LYS A 41 15.78 10.06 -7.39
N ARG A 42 14.88 9.39 -8.11
CA ARG A 42 15.01 9.22 -9.58
C ARG A 42 14.61 10.45 -10.40
N SER A 43 13.70 11.28 -9.89
CA SER A 43 13.22 12.48 -10.59
C SER A 43 13.99 13.75 -10.25
N GLY A 44 14.78 13.75 -9.17
CA GLY A 44 15.42 14.94 -8.62
C GLY A 44 14.46 15.94 -7.98
N LYS A 45 13.16 15.60 -7.87
CA LYS A 45 12.14 16.50 -7.31
C LYS A 45 12.20 16.52 -5.78
N VAL A 46 12.14 17.72 -5.22
CA VAL A 46 11.98 17.94 -3.76
C VAL A 46 10.51 17.76 -3.35
N TYR A 47 9.59 18.29 -4.16
CA TYR A 47 8.14 18.25 -3.95
C TYR A 47 7.43 17.42 -5.02
N LEU A 48 6.36 16.74 -4.62
CA LEU A 48 5.53 15.93 -5.52
C LEU A 48 4.26 16.72 -5.86
N SER A 49 3.98 16.88 -7.15
CA SER A 49 2.68 17.38 -7.61
C SER A 49 1.59 16.33 -7.37
N ALA A 50 0.31 16.73 -7.50
CA ALA A 50 -0.81 15.78 -7.42
C ALA A 50 -0.66 14.61 -8.43
N VAL A 51 -0.18 14.92 -9.65
CA VAL A 51 0.09 13.90 -10.68
C VAL A 51 1.21 12.95 -10.25
N ASP A 52 2.26 13.46 -9.60
CA ASP A 52 3.34 12.63 -9.08
C ASP A 52 2.85 11.73 -7.94
N ILE A 53 2.02 12.26 -7.04
CA ILE A 53 1.41 11.49 -5.94
C ILE A 53 0.56 10.34 -6.46
N HIS A 54 -0.27 10.57 -7.48
CA HIS A 54 -1.04 9.50 -8.12
C HIS A 54 -0.14 8.40 -8.70
N LYS A 55 0.96 8.77 -9.36
CA LYS A 55 1.93 7.79 -9.90
C LYS A 55 2.60 6.99 -8.79
N VAL A 56 3.04 7.66 -7.73
CA VAL A 56 3.65 7.03 -6.56
C VAL A 56 2.67 6.09 -5.86
N ALA A 57 1.41 6.49 -5.71
CA ALA A 57 0.38 5.65 -5.09
C ALA A 57 0.14 4.35 -5.87
N ASN A 58 0.08 4.43 -7.21
CA ASN A 58 -0.05 3.24 -8.04
C ASN A 58 1.17 2.31 -7.97
N GLU A 59 2.38 2.87 -7.99
CA GLU A 59 3.62 2.09 -7.81
C GLU A 59 3.65 1.41 -6.43
N ALA A 60 3.32 2.16 -5.37
CA ALA A 60 3.24 1.64 -4.01
C ALA A 60 2.23 0.50 -3.89
N ALA A 61 1.03 0.64 -4.46
CA ALA A 61 0.01 -0.39 -4.43
C ALA A 61 0.48 -1.67 -5.14
N ASN A 62 1.10 -1.54 -6.32
CA ASN A 62 1.64 -2.67 -7.05
C ASN A 62 2.77 -3.38 -6.29
N ASP A 63 3.69 -2.60 -5.70
CA ASP A 63 4.80 -3.13 -4.91
C ASP A 63 4.29 -3.84 -3.64
N PHE A 64 3.32 -3.25 -2.95
CA PHE A 64 2.68 -3.86 -1.77
C PHE A 64 2.04 -5.21 -2.12
N ILE A 65 1.21 -5.27 -3.16
CA ILE A 65 0.57 -6.51 -3.60
C ILE A 65 1.63 -7.54 -4.01
N THR A 66 2.66 -7.11 -4.74
CA THR A 66 3.76 -7.99 -5.16
C THR A 66 4.50 -8.60 -3.96
N GLN A 67 4.75 -7.82 -2.91
CA GLN A 67 5.40 -8.33 -1.70
C GLN A 67 4.47 -9.20 -0.86
N LEU A 68 3.16 -8.91 -0.84
CA LEU A 68 2.17 -9.71 -0.14
C LEU A 68 1.98 -11.10 -0.78
N CYS A 69 2.15 -11.20 -2.10
CA CYS A 69 1.98 -12.44 -2.87
C CYS A 69 3.27 -13.25 -3.05
N LYS A 70 4.41 -12.79 -2.52
CA LYS A 70 5.67 -13.54 -2.50
C LYS A 70 5.70 -14.53 -1.35
#